data_AF-A0A453E074-F1
#
_entry.id   AF-A0A453E074-F1
#
_cell.length_a   1.000
_cell.length_b   1.000
_cell.length_c   1.000
_cell.angle_alpha   90.00
_cell.angle_beta   90.00
_cell.angle_gamma   90.00
#
_symmetry.space_group_name_H-M   'P 1'
#
loop_
_entity.id
_entity.type
_entity.pdbx_description
1 polymer ?
#
loop_
_entity_poly.entity_id
_entity_poly.type
_entity_poly.pdbx_seq_one_letter_code
_entity_poly.pdbx_strand_id
1 'polypeptide(L)'
;MCWWAFTGLTHILIEGPFVFTPDFFTKTNPNFFDEVWKEYSKGDSRYVARDTATVTVEGITAVLKGPASLLAVYAIASRKSYSHILQFAVCLGQLYGCIVYFTTAYLDGFNFWASPFYFWAYFIGANSSWIVIPLLIATRSWKKICAAVHQSEKVKTK
;
A
#
# COMPACT_ATOMS: atom_id res chain seq x y z
N MET A 1 -13.99 2.64 -5.62
CA MET A 1 -13.26 2.69 -6.90
C MET A 1 -12.12 3.68 -6.82
N CYS A 2 -12.34 4.93 -6.40
CA CYS A 2 -11.29 5.95 -6.28
C CYS A 2 -10.09 5.51 -5.44
N TRP A 3 -10.32 4.92 -4.26
CA TRP A 3 -9.23 4.37 -3.43
C TRP A 3 -8.34 3.38 -4.18
N TRP A 4 -8.93 2.47 -4.96
CA TRP A 4 -8.20 1.46 -5.71
C TRP A 4 -7.40 2.05 -6.87
N ALA A 5 -7.96 3.03 -7.57
CA ALA A 5 -7.25 3.76 -8.61
C ALA A 5 -6.07 4.55 -8.02
N PHE A 6 -6.31 5.30 -6.94
CA PHE A 6 -5.28 6.03 -6.19
C PHE A 6 -4.16 5.08 -5.75
N THR A 7 -4.52 4.01 -5.03
CA THR A 7 -3.58 2.97 -4.56
C THR A 7 -2.76 2.39 -5.71
N GLY A 8 -3.42 1.97 -6.80
CA GLY A 8 -2.75 1.40 -7.95
C GLY A 8 -1.76 2.34 -8.61
N LEU A 9 -2.14 3.60 -8.78
CA LEU A 9 -1.30 4.64 -9.39
C LEU A 9 -0.14 5.03 -8.47
N THR A 10 -0.35 5.15 -7.16
CA THR A 10 0.73 5.43 -6.20
C THR A 10 1.82 4.36 -6.26
N HIS A 11 1.44 3.08 -6.17
CA HIS A 11 2.42 1.99 -6.17
C HIS A 11 3.19 1.90 -7.50
N ILE A 12 2.52 2.13 -8.63
CA ILE A 12 3.17 1.98 -9.94
C ILE A 12 3.97 3.23 -10.32
N LEU A 13 3.40 4.42 -10.16
CA LEU A 13 3.98 5.66 -10.68
C LEU A 13 4.88 6.39 -9.67
N ILE A 14 4.69 6.16 -8.37
CA ILE A 14 5.45 6.84 -7.32
C ILE A 14 6.47 5.87 -6.71
N GLU A 15 6.02 4.72 -6.20
CA GLU A 15 6.91 3.74 -5.57
C GLU A 15 7.75 2.96 -6.59
N GLY A 16 7.18 2.63 -7.75
CA GLY A 16 7.88 1.94 -8.83
C GLY A 16 9.20 2.61 -9.23
N PRO A 17 9.20 3.90 -9.62
CA PRO A 17 10.44 4.62 -9.93
C PRO A 17 11.44 4.63 -8.77
N PHE A 18 10.99 4.77 -7.52
CA PHE A 18 11.86 4.71 -6.35
C PHE A 18 12.57 3.36 -6.26
N VAL A 19 11.84 2.25 -6.39
CA VAL A 19 12.39 0.89 -6.27
C VAL A 19 13.37 0.61 -7.41
N PHE A 20 12.94 0.85 -8.66
CA PHE A 20 13.66 0.42 -9.86
C PHE A 20 14.74 1.39 -10.35
N THR A 21 14.94 2.52 -9.67
CA THR A 21 16.04 3.46 -9.94
C THR A 21 17.01 3.43 -8.76
N PRO A 22 18.14 2.70 -8.81
CA PRO A 22 19.07 2.60 -7.69
C PRO A 22 19.62 3.96 -7.22
N ASP A 23 19.81 4.88 -8.16
CA ASP A 23 20.35 6.22 -7.98
C ASP A 23 19.23 7.30 -7.90
N PHE A 24 18.03 6.90 -7.46
CA PHE A 24 16.82 7.74 -7.49
C PHE A 24 17.02 9.15 -6.92
N PHE A 25 17.72 9.27 -5.77
CA PHE A 25 17.92 10.54 -5.08
C PHE A 25 19.12 11.36 -5.58
N THR A 26 19.97 10.82 -6.45
CA THR A 26 21.15 11.51 -6.98
C THR A 26 20.92 12.15 -8.36
N LYS A 27 19.68 12.13 -8.86
CA LYS A 27 19.30 12.77 -10.13
C LYS A 27 19.61 14.26 -10.11
N THR A 28 20.29 14.74 -11.15
CA THR A 28 20.66 16.15 -11.31
C THR A 28 19.48 17.04 -11.71
N ASN A 29 18.48 16.48 -12.39
CA ASN A 29 17.24 17.18 -12.78
C ASN A 29 16.01 16.41 -12.27
N PRO A 30 15.70 16.51 -10.96
CA PRO A 30 14.56 15.82 -10.36
C PRO A 30 13.23 16.37 -10.91
N ASN A 31 12.30 15.47 -11.20
CA ASN A 31 10.92 15.86 -11.52
C ASN A 31 10.10 16.08 -10.23
N PHE A 32 8.84 16.49 -10.39
CA PHE A 32 7.95 16.74 -9.26
C PHE A 32 7.82 15.55 -8.29
N PHE A 33 7.70 14.31 -8.80
CA PHE A 33 7.58 13.12 -7.96
C PHE A 33 8.89 12.77 -7.24
N ASP A 34 10.04 13.05 -7.86
CA ASP A 34 11.34 12.90 -7.21
C ASP A 34 11.44 13.84 -5.98
N GLU A 35 10.94 15.08 -6.11
CA GLU A 35 10.89 16.04 -4.99
C GLU A 35 9.88 15.66 -3.91
N VAL A 36 8.73 15.08 -4.28
CA VAL A 36 7.77 14.53 -3.29
C VAL A 36 8.41 13.44 -2.44
N TRP A 37 9.21 12.56 -3.05
CA TRP A 37 9.96 11.53 -2.31
C TRP A 37 11.01 12.12 -1.39
N LYS A 38 11.73 13.17 -1.82
CA LYS A 38 12.70 13.87 -0.96
C LYS A 38 12.02 14.49 0.26
N GLU A 39 10.87 15.12 0.05
CA GLU A 39 10.07 15.70 1.13
C GLU A 39 9.53 14.62 2.07
N TYR A 40 9.01 13.52 1.53
CA TYR A 40 8.52 12.40 2.33
C TYR A 40 9.64 11.75 3.16
N SER A 41 10.86 11.69 2.62
CA SER A 41 12.03 11.13 3.30
C SER A 41 12.48 11.94 4.52
N LYS A 42 11.96 13.15 4.74
CA LYS A 42 12.14 13.86 6.01
C LYS A 42 11.32 13.24 7.15
N GLY A 43 10.21 12.58 6.82
CA GLY A 43 9.44 11.71 7.72
C GLY A 43 10.10 10.38 7.98
N ASP A 44 10.79 9.84 6.97
CA ASP A 44 11.45 8.55 7.04
C ASP A 44 12.70 8.49 6.16
N SER A 45 13.87 8.73 6.75
CA SER A 45 15.14 8.75 6.02
C SER A 45 15.56 7.38 5.48
N ARG A 46 14.89 6.30 5.88
CA ARG A 46 15.13 4.94 5.33
C ARG A 46 14.86 4.87 3.84
N TYR A 47 14.03 5.75 3.28
CA TYR A 47 13.83 5.86 1.84
C TYR A 47 15.07 6.41 1.14
N VAL A 48 15.65 7.51 1.62
CA VAL A 48 16.91 8.07 1.07
C VAL A 48 18.07 7.11 1.27
N ALA A 49 18.14 6.45 2.42
CA ALA A 49 19.14 5.42 2.70
C ALA A 49 18.93 4.14 1.87
N ARG A 50 17.79 4.02 1.16
CA ARG A 50 17.37 2.81 0.43
C ARG A 50 17.47 1.57 1.32
N ASP A 51 16.95 1.67 2.53
CA ASP A 51 16.91 0.57 3.49
C ASP A 51 16.31 -0.69 2.86
N THR A 52 16.88 -1.84 3.20
CA THR A 52 16.53 -3.12 2.57
C THR A 52 15.08 -3.50 2.83
N ALA A 53 14.56 -3.25 4.04
CA ALA A 53 13.18 -3.56 4.35
C ALA A 53 12.23 -2.63 3.59
N THR A 54 12.53 -1.32 3.58
CA THR A 54 11.73 -0.34 2.83
C THR A 54 11.70 -0.66 1.34
N VAL A 55 12.85 -0.81 0.69
CA VAL A 55 12.90 -1.12 -0.76
C VAL A 55 12.21 -2.45 -1.08
N THR A 56 12.30 -3.46 -0.20
CA THR A 56 11.62 -4.74 -0.39
C THR A 56 10.10 -4.61 -0.32
N VAL A 57 9.58 -3.94 0.71
CA VAL A 57 8.13 -3.71 0.86
C VAL A 57 7.59 -2.93 -0.33
N GLU A 58 8.26 -1.84 -0.70
CA GLU A 58 7.87 -0.99 -1.83
C GLU A 58 7.98 -1.73 -3.18
N GLY A 59 8.95 -2.64 -3.33
CA GLY A 59 9.07 -3.46 -4.53
C GLY A 59 7.89 -4.42 -4.69
N ILE A 60 7.46 -5.04 -3.59
CA ILE A 60 6.28 -5.92 -3.58
C ILE A 60 5.00 -5.12 -3.86
N THR A 61 4.86 -3.92 -3.28
CA THR A 61 3.68 -3.08 -3.53
C THR A 61 3.65 -2.62 -4.99
N ALA A 62 4.78 -2.20 -5.56
CA ALA A 62 4.86 -1.75 -6.94
C ALA A 62 4.49 -2.86 -7.96
N VAL A 63 5.02 -4.08 -7.78
CA VAL A 63 4.84 -5.16 -8.77
C VAL A 63 3.58 -6.00 -8.58
N LEU A 64 3.10 -6.18 -7.34
CA LEU A 64 1.93 -6.99 -7.06
C LEU A 64 0.72 -6.13 -6.69
N LYS A 65 0.89 -5.29 -5.67
CA LYS A 65 -0.25 -4.56 -5.08
C LYS A 65 -0.80 -3.50 -6.02
N GLY A 66 0.06 -2.76 -6.73
CA GLY A 66 -0.31 -1.75 -7.71
C GLY A 66 -1.18 -2.32 -8.82
N PRO A 67 -0.69 -3.32 -9.59
CA PRO A 67 -1.47 -3.98 -10.63
C PRO A 67 -2.75 -4.63 -10.11
N ALA A 68 -2.70 -5.30 -8.95
CA ALA A 68 -3.89 -5.91 -8.35
C ALA A 68 -4.94 -4.87 -7.92
N SER A 69 -4.52 -3.67 -7.52
CA SER A 69 -5.43 -2.55 -7.20
C SER A 69 -6.13 -2.01 -8.44
N LEU A 70 -5.42 -1.87 -9.56
CA LEU A 70 -6.04 -1.50 -10.84
C LEU A 70 -6.97 -2.60 -11.36
N LEU A 71 -6.60 -3.87 -11.20
CA LEU A 71 -7.49 -5.00 -11.47
C LEU A 71 -8.74 -4.96 -10.59
N ALA A 72 -8.64 -4.51 -9.33
CA ALA A 72 -9.79 -4.33 -8.47
C ALA A 72 -10.75 -3.24 -8.99
N VAL A 73 -10.23 -2.16 -9.59
CA VAL A 73 -11.07 -1.15 -10.28
C VAL A 73 -11.87 -1.83 -11.41
N TYR A 74 -11.19 -2.57 -12.29
CA TYR A 74 -11.83 -3.32 -13.37
C TYR A 74 -12.86 -4.33 -12.85
N ALA A 75 -12.49 -5.14 -11.86
CA ALA A 75 -13.35 -6.17 -11.30
C ALA A 75 -14.62 -5.58 -10.67
N ILE A 76 -14.54 -4.41 -10.04
CA ILE A 76 -15.71 -3.69 -9.52
C ILE A 76 -16.57 -3.17 -10.68
N ALA A 77 -15.97 -2.48 -11.66
CA ALA A 77 -16.69 -1.88 -12.79
C ALA A 77 -17.42 -2.93 -13.63
N SER A 78 -16.76 -4.06 -13.89
CA SER A 78 -17.31 -5.18 -14.67
C SER A 78 -18.06 -6.21 -13.83
N ARG A 79 -18.35 -5.92 -12.55
CA ARG A 79 -19.09 -6.79 -11.61
C ARG A 79 -18.60 -8.24 -11.59
N LYS A 80 -17.28 -8.45 -11.61
CA LYS A 80 -16.68 -9.79 -11.61
C LYS A 80 -16.91 -10.48 -10.27
N SER A 81 -17.18 -11.79 -10.31
CA SER A 81 -17.44 -12.61 -9.11
C SER A 81 -16.28 -12.60 -8.11
N TYR A 82 -15.04 -12.53 -8.60
CA TYR A 82 -13.83 -12.49 -7.77
C TYR A 82 -13.54 -11.11 -7.16
N SER A 83 -14.36 -10.08 -7.43
CA SER A 83 -14.08 -8.70 -7.01
C SER A 83 -13.84 -8.57 -5.50
N HIS A 84 -14.64 -9.22 -4.66
CA HIS A 84 -14.45 -9.16 -3.20
C HIS A 84 -13.24 -9.97 -2.73
N ILE A 85 -12.94 -11.10 -3.37
CA ILE A 85 -11.76 -11.94 -3.06
C ILE A 85 -10.49 -11.15 -3.35
N LEU A 86 -10.40 -10.54 -4.54
CA LEU A 86 -9.28 -9.71 -4.92
C LEU A 86 -9.09 -8.53 -3.96
N GLN A 87 -10.16 -7.79 -3.67
CA GLN A 87 -10.11 -6.68 -2.71
C GLN A 87 -9.62 -7.12 -1.33
N PHE A 88 -10.09 -8.26 -0.83
CA PHE A 88 -9.66 -8.81 0.45
C PHE A 88 -8.18 -9.18 0.45
N ALA A 89 -7.72 -9.91 -0.59
CA ALA A 89 -6.32 -10.31 -0.73
C ALA A 89 -5.37 -9.11 -0.78
N VAL A 90 -5.71 -8.08 -1.57
CA VAL A 90 -4.89 -6.85 -1.68
C VAL A 90 -4.87 -6.09 -0.35
N CYS A 91 -5.99 -6.01 0.37
CA CYS A 91 -6.02 -5.38 1.69
C CYS A 91 -5.18 -6.15 2.72
N LEU A 92 -5.21 -7.48 2.70
CA LEU A 92 -4.39 -8.29 3.61
C LEU A 92 -2.89 -8.07 3.36
N GLY A 93 -2.48 -8.07 2.09
CA GLY A 93 -1.09 -7.74 1.71
C GLY A 93 -0.68 -6.35 2.16
N GLN A 94 -1.57 -5.35 2.04
CA GLN A 94 -1.27 -4.00 2.52
C GLN A 94 -1.07 -3.94 4.03
N LEU A 95 -1.98 -4.55 4.79
CA LEU A 95 -1.90 -4.53 6.25
C LEU A 95 -0.64 -5.25 6.74
N TYR A 96 -0.29 -6.36 6.11
CA TYR A 96 0.98 -7.04 6.37
C TYR A 96 2.19 -6.16 6.07
N GLY A 97 2.22 -5.49 4.91
CA GLY A 97 3.27 -4.53 4.56
C GLY A 97 3.40 -3.39 5.56
N CYS A 98 2.29 -2.82 6.03
CA CYS A 98 2.29 -1.81 7.09
C CYS A 98 2.87 -2.35 8.41
N ILE A 99 2.49 -3.57 8.81
CA ILE A 99 3.05 -4.19 10.03
C ILE A 99 4.56 -4.31 9.91
N VAL A 100 5.07 -4.81 8.78
CA VAL A 100 6.52 -4.90 8.54
C VAL A 100 7.15 -3.51 8.60
N TYR A 101 6.61 -2.53 7.89
CA TYR A 101 7.10 -1.15 7.82
C TYR A 101 7.24 -0.47 9.19
N PHE A 102 6.20 -0.56 10.03
CA PHE A 102 6.21 0.02 11.38
C PHE A 102 7.06 -0.79 12.35
N THR A 103 7.11 -2.11 12.21
CA THR A 103 7.91 -2.97 13.08
C THR A 103 9.39 -2.73 12.84
N THR A 104 9.85 -2.66 11.59
CA THR A 104 11.25 -2.37 11.29
C THR A 104 11.63 -0.97 11.78
N ALA A 105 10.74 0.01 11.64
CA ALA A 105 10.95 1.36 12.17
C ALA A 105 11.16 1.37 13.70
N TYR A 106 10.35 0.59 14.41
CA TYR A 106 10.44 0.42 15.85
C TYR A 106 11.74 -0.30 16.26
N LEU A 107 12.10 -1.37 15.54
CA LEU A 107 13.32 -2.14 15.80
C LEU A 107 14.60 -1.34 15.53
N ASP A 108 14.59 -0.44 14.54
CA ASP A 108 15.67 0.50 14.25
C ASP A 108 15.78 1.65 15.29
N GLY A 109 14.95 1.60 16.32
CA GLY A 109 14.94 2.58 17.41
C GLY A 109 14.50 3.96 16.96
N PHE A 110 13.73 4.05 15.86
CA PHE A 110 13.07 5.29 15.49
C PHE A 110 14.05 6.45 15.21
N ASN A 111 15.24 6.17 14.65
CA ASN A 111 16.30 7.16 14.46
C ASN A 111 16.30 7.85 13.08
N PHE A 112 15.16 7.95 12.40
CA PHE A 112 15.08 8.27 10.96
C PHE A 112 14.38 9.58 10.58
N TRP A 113 13.68 10.26 11.49
CA TRP A 113 12.91 11.47 11.15
C TRP A 113 13.72 12.75 11.37
N ALA A 114 13.42 13.79 10.57
CA ALA A 114 14.06 15.10 10.69
C ALA A 114 13.52 15.96 11.85
N SER A 115 12.23 15.81 12.19
CA SER A 115 11.61 16.51 13.32
C SER A 115 10.34 15.79 13.81
N PRO A 116 9.84 16.08 15.02
CA PRO A 116 8.58 15.50 15.52
C PRO A 116 7.38 15.76 14.61
N PHE A 117 7.34 16.91 13.91
CA PHE A 117 6.29 17.20 12.93
C PHE A 117 6.29 16.15 11.81
N TYR A 118 7.47 15.87 11.24
CA TYR A 118 7.63 14.88 10.18
C TYR A 118 7.28 13.47 10.65
N PHE A 119 7.64 13.12 11.89
CA PHE A 119 7.21 11.84 12.46
C PHE A 119 5.68 11.71 12.55
N TRP A 120 5.01 12.69 13.16
CA TRP A 120 3.57 12.56 13.39
C TRP A 120 2.73 12.79 12.14
N ALA A 121 3.05 13.80 11.33
CA ALA A 121 2.23 14.13 10.16
C ALA A 121 2.51 13.18 8.98
N TYR A 122 3.77 12.77 8.77
CA TYR A 122 4.14 11.96 7.60
C TYR A 122 4.22 10.49 7.96
N PHE A 123 5.10 10.14 8.90
CA PHE A 123 5.33 8.73 9.23
C PHE A 123 4.09 8.08 9.86
N ILE A 124 3.42 8.72 10.81
CA ILE A 124 2.17 8.20 11.38
C ILE A 124 0.96 8.64 10.56
N GLY A 125 0.80 9.95 10.33
CA GLY A 125 -0.41 10.54 9.79
C GLY A 125 -0.73 10.08 8.38
N ALA A 126 0.22 10.23 7.45
CA ALA A 126 0.01 9.78 6.09
C ALA A 126 -0.27 8.26 6.07
N ASN A 127 0.65 7.45 6.62
CA ASN A 127 0.58 5.98 6.61
C ASN A 127 -0.69 5.41 7.28
N SER A 128 -1.34 6.14 8.19
CA SER A 128 -2.59 5.72 8.83
C SER A 128 -3.71 5.40 7.82
N SER A 129 -3.77 6.13 6.71
CA SER A 129 -4.80 5.89 5.68
C SER A 129 -4.64 4.52 5.01
N TRP A 130 -3.40 4.06 4.85
CA TRP A 130 -3.03 2.74 4.34
C TRP A 130 -3.32 1.60 5.33
N ILE A 131 -3.71 1.90 6.57
CA ILE A 131 -4.20 0.90 7.54
C ILE A 131 -5.73 0.95 7.60
N VAL A 132 -6.29 2.13 7.88
CA VAL A 132 -7.72 2.29 8.18
C VAL A 132 -8.58 1.89 6.99
N ILE A 133 -8.27 2.39 5.79
CA ILE A 133 -9.11 2.14 4.61
C ILE A 133 -9.05 0.65 4.21
N PRO A 134 -7.87 0.01 4.12
CA PRO A 134 -7.81 -1.42 3.86
C PRO A 134 -8.51 -2.28 4.90
N LEU A 135 -8.46 -1.93 6.18
CA LEU A 135 -9.17 -2.67 7.23
C LEU A 135 -10.70 -2.63 7.03
N LEU A 136 -11.25 -1.46 6.70
CA LEU A 136 -12.67 -1.31 6.39
C LEU A 136 -13.08 -2.12 5.16
N ILE A 137 -12.26 -2.06 4.10
CA ILE A 137 -12.55 -2.80 2.86
C ILE A 137 -12.43 -4.32 3.08
N ALA A 138 -11.40 -4.78 3.79
CA ALA A 138 -11.21 -6.19 4.13
C ALA A 138 -12.40 -6.71 4.92
N THR A 139 -12.83 -5.99 5.96
CA THR A 139 -14.00 -6.36 6.78
C THR A 139 -15.27 -6.46 5.93
N ARG A 140 -15.50 -5.48 5.05
CA ARG A 140 -16.65 -5.49 4.14
C ARG A 140 -16.61 -6.67 3.18
N SER A 141 -15.47 -6.90 2.53
CA SER A 141 -15.31 -7.98 1.55
C SER A 141 -15.42 -9.35 2.21
N TRP A 142 -14.82 -9.53 3.39
CA TRP A 142 -14.95 -10.75 4.19
C TRP A 142 -16.42 -11.09 4.45
N LYS A 143 -17.20 -10.14 4.98
CA LYS A 143 -18.64 -10.35 5.23
C LYS A 143 -19.40 -10.75 3.97
N LYS A 144 -19.09 -10.14 2.82
CA LYS A 144 -19.72 -10.47 1.53
C LYS A 144 -19.34 -11.86 1.03
N ILE A 145 -18.08 -12.25 1.15
CA ILE A 145 -17.60 -13.58 0.79
C ILE A 145 -18.28 -14.64 1.66
N CYS A 146 -18.27 -14.49 2.98
CA CYS A 146 -18.92 -15.43 3.89
C CYS A 146 -20.42 -15.57 3.59
N ALA A 147 -21.13 -14.46 3.36
CA ALA A 147 -22.55 -14.49 3.02
C ALA A 147 -22.83 -15.25 1.71
N ALA A 148 -21.97 -15.08 0.69
CA ALA A 148 -22.10 -15.79 -0.58
C ALA A 148 -21.89 -17.31 -0.41
N VAL A 149 -20.91 -17.71 0.40
CA VAL A 149 -20.64 -19.13 0.71
C VAL A 149 -21.86 -19.76 1.42
N HIS A 150 -22.39 -19.12 2.47
CA HIS A 150 -23.55 -19.62 3.20
C HIS A 150 -24.80 -19.74 2.31
N GLN A 151 -25.00 -18.83 1.35
CA GLN A 151 -26.11 -18.92 0.40
C GLN A 151 -25.92 -20.10 -0.56
N SER A 152 -24.70 -20.33 -1.04
CA SER A 152 -24.39 -21.46 -1.93
C SER A 152 -24.65 -22.80 -1.23
N GLU A 153 -24.31 -22.93 0.04
CA GLU A 153 -24.56 -24.14 0.84
C GLU A 153 -26.06 -24.42 0.98
N LYS A 154 -26.87 -23.41 1.30
CA LYS A 154 -28.34 -23.54 1.42
C LYS A 154 -29.01 -23.97 0.12
N VAL A 155 -28.50 -23.53 -1.03
CA VAL A 155 -29.02 -23.96 -2.34
C VAL A 155 -28.68 -25.42 -2.62
N LYS A 156 -27.52 -25.92 -2.17
CA LYS A 156 -27.16 -27.34 -2.33
C LYS A 156 -27.95 -28.29 -1.43
N THR A 157 -28.53 -27.79 -0.33
CA THR A 157 -29.32 -28.61 0.61
C THR A 157 -30.81 -28.66 0.27
N LYS A 158 -31.26 -27.91 -0.74
CA LYS A 158 -32.62 -27.95 -1.28
C LYS A 158 -32.64 -28.75 -2.57
#